data_AF-A0A7H4N3A6-F1
#
_entry.id   AF-A0A7H4N3A6-F1
#
_cell.length_a   1.000
_cell.length_b   1.000
_cell.length_c   1.000
_cell.angle_alpha   90.00
_cell.angle_beta   90.00
_cell.angle_gamma   90.00
#
_symmetry.space_group_name_H-M   'P 1'
#
loop_
_entity.id
_entity.type
_entity.pdbx_description
1 polymer ?
#
loop_
_entity_poly.entity_id
_entity_poly.type
_entity_poly.pdbx_seq_one_letter_code
_entity_poly.pdbx_strand_id
1 'polypeptide(L)'
;MNRTLPADFLWGNSVSSMQTEGAWNEGGKGMSVYDIRQPAEFASDWKVATDSYHRYREDFDLMQDLGMNCYPLPDCLEPRLPGRRR
;
A
#
# COMPACT_ATOMS: atom_id res chain seq x y z
N MET A 1 -9.83 -34.16 -0.35
CA MET A 1 -9.83 -33.47 -1.66
C MET A 1 -8.65 -32.51 -1.66
N ASN A 2 -7.63 -32.77 -2.47
CA ASN A 2 -6.47 -31.88 -2.58
C ASN A 2 -6.72 -30.98 -3.80
N ARG A 3 -6.98 -29.69 -3.57
CA ARG A 3 -7.15 -28.70 -4.65
C ARG A 3 -5.80 -28.04 -4.88
N THR A 4 -5.13 -28.42 -5.96
CA THR A 4 -3.89 -27.79 -6.42
C THR A 4 -4.23 -26.65 -7.37
N LEU A 5 -3.61 -25.49 -7.13
CA LEU A 5 -3.67 -24.35 -8.03
C LEU A 5 -2.56 -24.48 -9.10
N PRO A 6 -2.69 -23.78 -10.24
CA PRO A 6 -1.64 -23.73 -11.26
C PRO A 6 -0.29 -23.30 -10.68
N ALA A 7 0.81 -23.79 -11.24
CA ALA A 7 2.16 -23.48 -10.75
C ALA A 7 2.52 -21.99 -10.92
N ASP A 8 1.89 -21.32 -11.88
CA ASP A 8 2.01 -19.90 -12.21
C ASP A 8 0.92 -19.03 -11.55
N PHE A 9 0.20 -19.58 -10.58
CA PHE A 9 -0.84 -18.82 -9.88
C PHE A 9 -0.25 -17.62 -9.14
N LEU A 10 -0.88 -16.45 -9.31
CA LEU A 10 -0.46 -15.22 -8.65
C LEU A 10 -1.06 -15.14 -7.25
N TRP A 11 -0.18 -15.22 -6.24
CA TRP A 11 -0.47 -14.96 -4.84
C TRP A 11 -0.03 -13.54 -4.52
N GLY A 12 -1.01 -12.68 -4.28
CA GLY A 12 -0.76 -11.31 -3.87
C GLY A 12 -1.72 -10.85 -2.80
N ASN A 13 -1.39 -9.72 -2.19
CA ASN A 13 -2.32 -8.97 -1.36
C ASN A 13 -2.87 -7.79 -2.18
N SER A 14 -3.85 -7.07 -1.63
CA SER A 14 -4.31 -5.81 -2.21
C SER A 14 -4.40 -4.77 -1.13
N VAL A 15 -3.90 -3.56 -1.41
CA VAL A 15 -3.88 -2.44 -0.48
C VAL A 15 -4.47 -1.19 -1.11
N SER A 16 -5.00 -0.30 -0.28
CA SER A 16 -5.44 1.04 -0.68
C SER A 16 -4.45 2.07 -0.17
N SER A 17 -4.04 3.02 -1.01
CA SER A 17 -3.09 4.09 -0.65
C SER A 17 -3.48 4.81 0.63
N MET A 18 -4.76 5.14 0.76
CA MET A 18 -5.31 5.91 1.88
C MET A 18 -5.23 5.14 3.20
N GLN A 19 -5.39 3.81 3.13
CA GLN A 19 -5.44 2.97 4.32
C GLN A 19 -4.07 2.49 4.78
N THR A 20 -3.04 2.61 3.93
CA THR A 20 -1.74 1.97 4.16
C THR A 20 -0.55 2.92 4.12
N GLU A 21 -0.51 3.88 3.20
CA GLU A 21 0.68 4.72 3.01
C GLU A 21 0.91 5.65 4.20
N GLY A 22 -0.12 6.40 4.60
CA GLY A 22 0.07 7.54 5.51
C GLY A 22 0.82 8.68 4.84
N ALA A 23 1.67 9.37 5.61
CA ALA A 23 2.52 10.49 5.18
C ALA A 23 1.77 11.50 4.27
N TRP A 24 0.55 11.84 4.66
CA TRP A 24 -0.42 12.56 3.82
C TRP A 24 0.09 13.89 3.25
N ASN A 25 1.02 14.56 3.94
CA ASN A 25 1.59 15.84 3.56
C ASN A 25 3.05 15.76 3.07
N GLU A 26 3.57 14.56 2.80
CA GLU A 26 4.96 14.37 2.39
C GLU A 26 5.11 14.13 0.88
N GLY A 27 6.31 14.42 0.36
CA GLY A 27 6.69 14.04 -1.01
C GLY A 27 5.94 14.72 -2.15
N GLY A 28 5.29 15.84 -1.88
CA GLY A 28 4.53 16.58 -2.90
C GLY A 28 3.16 15.95 -3.20
N LYS A 29 2.64 15.11 -2.30
CA LYS A 29 1.29 14.56 -2.42
C LYS A 29 0.27 15.71 -2.38
N GLY A 30 -0.63 15.73 -3.36
CA GLY A 30 -1.75 16.68 -3.40
C GLY A 30 -2.79 16.32 -2.35
N MET A 31 -3.50 17.33 -1.83
CA MET A 31 -4.61 17.09 -0.92
C MET A 31 -5.70 16.25 -1.58
N SER A 32 -6.15 15.21 -0.87
CA SER A 32 -7.28 14.38 -1.26
C SER A 32 -8.54 14.79 -0.49
N VAL A 33 -9.70 14.29 -0.94
CA VAL A 33 -10.98 14.47 -0.24
C VAL A 33 -10.93 13.94 1.20
N TYR A 34 -10.11 12.92 1.46
CA TYR A 34 -9.98 12.28 2.75
C TYR A 34 -9.15 13.10 3.74
N ASP A 35 -8.26 13.98 3.25
CA ASP A 35 -7.48 14.90 4.09
C ASP A 35 -8.33 16.09 4.57
N ILE A 36 -9.34 16.46 3.78
CA ILE A 36 -10.28 17.56 4.08
C ILE A 36 -11.38 17.07 5.04
N ARG A 37 -11.73 15.79 4.97
CA ARG A 37 -12.79 15.20 5.78
C ARG A 37 -12.41 15.24 7.26
N GLN A 38 -13.27 15.82 8.09
CA GLN A 38 -13.16 15.67 9.53
C GLN A 38 -13.55 14.23 9.95
N PRO A 39 -12.69 13.53 10.71
CA PRO A 39 -13.01 12.20 11.21
C PRO A 39 -14.22 12.28 12.16
N ALA A 40 -15.07 11.26 12.10
CA ALA A 40 -16.10 11.05 13.12
C ALA A 40 -15.45 10.64 14.45
N GLU A 41 -16.17 10.76 15.58
CA GLU A 41 -15.66 10.52 16.94
C GLU A 41 -14.92 9.18 17.13
N PHE A 42 -15.34 8.14 16.39
CA PHE A 42 -14.73 6.80 16.43
C PHE A 42 -14.05 6.40 15.11
N ALA A 43 -13.71 7.36 14.25
CA ALA A 43 -13.01 7.12 12.99
C ALA A 43 -11.55 7.60 13.07
N SER A 44 -10.63 6.78 12.56
CA SER A 44 -9.21 7.15 12.47
C SER A 44 -8.99 8.26 11.43
N ASP A 45 -8.04 9.15 11.71
CA ASP A 45 -7.52 10.07 10.70
C ASP A 45 -6.36 9.40 9.94
N TRP A 46 -6.58 9.12 8.65
CA TRP A 46 -5.72 8.35 7.75
C TRP A 46 -4.36 8.99 7.42
N LYS A 47 -3.89 9.91 8.28
CA LYS A 47 -2.67 10.69 8.12
C LYS A 47 -1.41 9.83 8.28
N VAL A 48 -1.46 8.85 9.19
CA VAL A 48 -0.33 7.94 9.49
C VAL A 48 -0.58 6.54 8.93
N ALA A 49 -1.82 6.04 9.02
CA ALA A 49 -2.18 4.70 8.54
C ALA A 49 -1.25 3.61 9.13
N THR A 50 -0.75 2.68 8.30
CA THR A 50 0.24 1.66 8.70
C THR A 50 1.69 2.09 8.46
N ASP A 51 1.90 3.34 8.01
CA ASP A 51 3.21 3.92 7.69
C ASP A 51 3.99 3.17 6.58
N SER A 52 3.27 2.52 5.65
CA SER A 52 3.91 1.84 4.52
C SER A 52 4.69 2.82 3.64
N TYR A 53 4.39 4.13 3.69
CA TYR A 53 5.17 5.12 2.95
C TYR A 53 6.66 5.14 3.33
N HIS A 54 6.98 4.93 4.62
CA HIS A 54 8.35 4.83 5.10
C HIS A 54 8.84 3.39 5.16
N ARG A 55 7.93 2.43 5.36
CA ARG A 55 8.24 1.02 5.66
C ARG A 55 7.99 0.04 4.51
N TYR A 56 7.70 0.51 3.30
CA TYR A 56 7.40 -0.36 2.15
C TYR A 56 8.46 -1.44 1.86
N ARG A 57 9.72 -1.20 2.21
CA ARG A 57 10.80 -2.19 2.04
C ARG A 57 10.61 -3.40 2.96
N GLU A 58 10.29 -3.14 4.22
CA GLU A 58 9.98 -4.19 5.19
C GLU A 58 8.70 -4.94 4.78
N ASP A 59 7.70 -4.21 4.28
CA ASP A 59 6.48 -4.82 3.75
C ASP A 59 6.81 -5.79 2.59
N PHE A 60 7.71 -5.43 1.68
CA PHE A 60 8.15 -6.32 0.59
C PHE A 60 8.92 -7.54 1.08
N ASP A 61 9.83 -7.37 2.05
CA ASP A 61 10.58 -8.48 2.64
C ASP A 61 9.62 -9.50 3.27
N LEU A 62 8.63 -9.02 4.03
CA LEU A 62 7.59 -9.87 4.62
C LEU A 62 6.71 -10.57 3.58
N MET A 63 6.36 -9.89 2.48
CA MET A 63 5.61 -10.50 1.38
C MET A 63 6.40 -11.60 0.68
N GLN A 64 7.71 -11.39 0.51
CA GLN A 64 8.62 -12.38 -0.06
C GLN A 64 8.72 -13.61 0.85
N ASP A 65 8.86 -13.42 2.16
CA ASP A 65 8.92 -14.50 3.14
C ASP A 65 7.63 -15.33 3.19
N LEU A 66 6.48 -14.69 2.93
CA LEU A 66 5.17 -15.35 2.82
C LEU A 66 4.95 -16.05 1.47
N GLY A 67 5.90 -15.96 0.54
CA GLY A 67 5.79 -16.57 -0.79
C GLY A 67 4.83 -15.87 -1.74
N MET A 68 4.55 -14.58 -1.51
CA MET A 68 3.76 -13.77 -2.45
C MET A 68 4.60 -13.44 -3.70
N ASN A 69 3.97 -13.53 -4.86
CA ASN A 69 4.61 -13.28 -6.16
C ASN A 69 3.97 -12.13 -6.95
N CYS A 70 2.93 -11.49 -6.39
CA CYS A 70 2.26 -10.34 -6.98
C CYS A 70 1.93 -9.31 -5.89
N TYR A 71 2.22 -8.03 -6.14
CA TYR A 71 1.79 -6.94 -5.28
C TYR A 71 1.30 -5.77 -6.14
N PRO A 72 -0.01 -5.49 -6.18
CA PRO A 72 -0.56 -4.31 -6.84
C PRO A 72 -0.19 -3.08 -6.01
N LEU A 73 0.69 -2.26 -6.58
CA LEU A 73 1.14 -1.02 -5.95
C LEU A 73 0.06 0.07 -6.08
N PRO A 74 -0.24 0.80 -5.00
CA PRO A 74 -1.04 2.00 -5.10
C PRO A 74 -0.29 3.12 -5.85
N ASP A 75 -1.03 3.86 -6.68
CA ASP A 75 -0.53 4.97 -7.53
C ASP A 75 0.20 6.07 -6.74
N CYS A 76 -0.13 6.26 -5.46
CA CYS A 76 0.51 7.27 -4.62
C CYS A 76 1.92 6.87 -4.12
N LEU A 77 2.25 5.57 -4.10
CA LEU A 77 3.58 5.05 -3.78
C LEU A 77 4.47 4.92 -5.03
N GLU A 78 3.86 4.90 -6.22
CA GLU A 78 4.54 4.73 -7.51
C GLU A 78 5.65 5.76 -7.82
N PRO A 79 5.52 7.08 -7.52
CA PRO A 79 6.49 8.08 -7.94
C PRO A 79 7.89 7.97 -7.30
N ARG A 80 8.07 7.08 -6.31
CA ARG A 80 9.31 6.97 -5.52
C ARG A 80 10.10 5.67 -5.75
N LEU A 81 9.57 4.72 -6.51
CA LEU A 81 10.32 3.51 -6.83
C LEU A 81 11.34 3.79 -7.95
N PRO A 82 12.61 3.42 -7.77
CA PRO A 82 13.62 3.63 -8.80
C PRO A 82 13.26 2.81 -10.05
N GLY A 83 13.10 3.49 -11.18
CA GLY A 83 13.03 2.85 -12.50
C GLY A 83 11.66 2.71 -13.15
N ARG A 84 10.56 3.19 -12.56
CA ARG A 84 9.26 3.28 -13.26
C ARG A 84 8.86 4.75 -13.48
N ARG A 85 8.83 5.15 -14.75
CA ARG A 85 8.25 6.42 -15.19
C ARG A 85 6.74 6.22 -15.36
N ARG A 86 5.96 7.24 -14.98
CA ARG A 86 4.55 7.39 -15.33
C ARG A 86 4.32 7.21 -16.83
#